data_AF-A0A5K7YBC9-F1
#
_entry.id   AF-A0A5K7YBC9-F1
#
_cell.length_a   1.000
_cell.length_b   1.000
_cell.length_c   1.000
_cell.angle_alpha   90.00
_cell.angle_beta   90.00
_cell.angle_gamma   90.00
#
_symmetry.space_group_name_H-M   'P 1'
#
loop_
_entity.id
_entity.type
_entity.pdbx_description
1 polymer ?
#
loop_
_entity_poly.entity_id
_entity_poly.type
_entity_poly.pdbx_seq_one_letter_code
_entity_poly.pdbx_strand_id
1 'polypeptide(L)'
;MDAQKYGIFISHRLEDRNLALAVSGILRLLGNKKLEPFVCTDIPGGREWRDWIDEKIGKTDILLFLYTEESFDWMWCFYEIGLFRHPSDPNPGPIICIRNSSITSLPSPLEKYQAYEATEADVKQFLEDLLYKGTFTNGDRINPEVFANDNYALAIQDFLNAFKPSKIEKKFYAKRAVFDLGNFDQDTNDEEDNTVTVVSDPYTMEEIFLSSGKITRWQDLYEKFKKEDQAAWIDQIRETIENIKKGDAIGYVMKPFISRDHKKYIPVLTRVEQMPSEDRKTIIPLKIYVIFIPCSDVEENCDLVDFSYASDPKYLLELWKTIMPTSIIRVRWKGKSSPIRYSIDDLVDTPVAYAINPSFADLYNFNYQEFPDPDGDNPLTADSLLKLIEEFIVDGDAYIQKIVDDQAEISQRIIFEGSNAFAKVPLKFNDKHPLYPNSSYLPCLVSKSTIGDINGPHLTYLGVVYVRGDWAV
;
A
#
# COMPACT_ATOMS: atom_id res chain seq x y z
N MET A 1 -22.08 35.49 18.35
CA MET A 1 -22.84 34.38 17.75
C MET A 1 -21.82 33.51 17.06
N ASP A 2 -21.78 32.22 17.40
CA ASP A 2 -20.90 31.31 16.69
C ASP A 2 -21.36 31.20 15.23
N ALA A 3 -20.41 31.15 14.30
CA ALA A 3 -20.73 30.99 12.89
C ALA A 3 -21.49 29.67 12.68
N GLN A 4 -22.53 29.69 11.84
CA GLN A 4 -23.26 28.48 11.46
C GLN A 4 -22.28 27.45 10.89
N LYS A 5 -22.38 26.21 11.38
CA LYS A 5 -21.64 25.05 10.90
C LYS A 5 -22.56 24.12 10.14
N TYR A 6 -22.01 23.43 9.15
CA TYR A 6 -22.71 22.45 8.34
C TYR A 6 -22.06 21.07 8.49
N GLY A 7 -22.87 20.09 8.84
CA GLY A 7 -22.48 18.69 8.90
C GLY A 7 -22.46 18.06 7.51
N ILE A 8 -21.39 17.35 7.16
CA ILE A 8 -21.31 16.57 5.91
C ILE A 8 -21.06 15.11 6.23
N PHE A 9 -21.97 14.21 5.91
CA PHE A 9 -21.75 12.77 6.06
C PHE A 9 -21.13 12.21 4.79
N ILE A 10 -19.93 11.62 4.91
CA ILE A 10 -19.21 11.03 3.78
C ILE A 10 -19.48 9.53 3.74
N SER A 11 -20.46 9.15 2.92
CA SER A 11 -20.82 7.75 2.65
C SER A 11 -19.85 7.13 1.65
N HIS A 12 -19.24 6.02 2.04
CA HIS A 12 -18.19 5.33 1.30
C HIS A 12 -18.13 3.85 1.72
N ARG A 13 -17.47 3.03 0.89
CA ARG A 13 -17.12 1.66 1.27
C ARG A 13 -15.96 1.62 2.26
N LEU A 14 -15.88 0.57 3.06
CA LEU A 14 -14.76 0.35 3.98
C LEU A 14 -13.40 0.35 3.27
N GLU A 15 -13.32 -0.22 2.06
CA GLU A 15 -12.11 -0.27 1.25
C GLU A 15 -11.70 1.10 0.69
N ASP A 16 -12.66 2.03 0.60
CA ASP A 16 -12.46 3.40 0.16
C ASP A 16 -12.23 4.36 1.35
N ARG A 17 -11.94 3.82 2.54
CA ARG A 17 -11.66 4.59 3.76
C ARG A 17 -10.63 5.68 3.56
N ASN A 18 -9.51 5.36 2.90
CA ASN A 18 -8.42 6.33 2.70
C ASN A 18 -8.88 7.50 1.82
N LEU A 19 -9.71 7.22 0.81
CA LEU A 19 -10.34 8.24 0.00
C LEU A 19 -11.27 9.13 0.84
N ALA A 20 -12.16 8.54 1.64
CA ALA A 20 -13.08 9.30 2.47
C ALA A 20 -12.36 10.18 3.51
N LEU A 21 -11.27 9.69 4.10
CA LEU A 21 -10.42 10.46 5.01
C LEU A 21 -9.71 11.61 4.30
N ALA A 22 -9.17 11.39 3.09
CA ALA A 22 -8.56 12.45 2.30
C ALA A 22 -9.57 13.55 1.96
N VAL A 23 -10.76 13.16 1.49
CA VAL A 23 -11.86 14.10 1.20
C VAL A 23 -12.29 14.87 2.45
N SER A 24 -12.43 14.19 3.59
CA SER A 24 -12.73 14.82 4.88
C SER A 24 -11.67 15.86 5.26
N GLY A 25 -10.38 15.52 5.11
CA GLY A 25 -9.26 16.43 5.35
C GLY A 25 -9.31 17.68 4.46
N ILE A 26 -9.59 17.49 3.16
CA ILE A 26 -9.75 18.57 2.18
C ILE A 26 -10.92 19.49 2.57
N LEU A 27 -12.08 18.92 2.89
CA LEU A 27 -13.25 19.69 3.29
C LEU A 27 -13.03 20.47 4.59
N ARG A 28 -12.29 19.92 5.56
CA ARG A 28 -11.89 20.65 6.78
C ARG A 28 -10.93 21.79 6.48
N LEU A 29 -9.92 21.52 5.65
CA LEU A 29 -8.90 22.50 5.25
C LEU A 29 -9.52 23.69 4.51
N LEU A 30 -10.37 23.42 3.52
CA LEU A 30 -10.97 24.44 2.68
C LEU A 30 -12.25 25.04 3.27
N GLY A 31 -12.93 24.35 4.18
CA GLY A 31 -14.23 24.74 4.76
C GLY A 31 -14.17 25.81 5.84
N ASN A 32 -13.00 26.42 6.10
CA ASN A 32 -12.80 27.53 7.04
C ASN A 32 -13.50 27.33 8.41
N LYS A 33 -13.42 26.11 8.97
CA LYS A 33 -14.07 25.68 10.23
C LYS A 33 -15.61 25.71 10.25
N LYS A 34 -16.26 26.05 9.14
CA LYS A 34 -17.72 25.96 8.96
C LYS A 34 -18.19 24.58 8.51
N LEU A 35 -17.29 23.73 8.00
CA LEU A 35 -17.61 22.35 7.67
C LEU A 35 -17.20 21.38 8.78
N GLU A 36 -18.11 20.45 9.09
CA GLU A 36 -17.87 19.33 9.99
C GLU A 36 -18.14 18.01 9.26
N PRO A 37 -17.13 17.47 8.55
CA PRO A 37 -17.29 16.20 7.85
C PRO A 37 -17.22 15.01 8.82
N PHE A 38 -18.18 14.09 8.70
CA PHE A 38 -18.28 12.84 9.43
C PHE A 38 -17.91 11.67 8.51
N VAL A 39 -16.97 10.84 8.94
CA VAL A 39 -16.56 9.62 8.23
C VAL A 39 -16.84 8.42 9.13
N CYS A 40 -17.46 7.37 8.60
CA CYS A 40 -17.85 6.16 9.35
C CYS A 40 -16.68 5.39 10.00
N THR A 41 -15.45 5.85 9.83
CA THR A 41 -14.25 5.27 10.45
C THR A 41 -13.99 5.78 11.86
N ASP A 42 -14.74 6.79 12.29
CA ASP A 42 -14.60 7.46 13.58
C ASP A 42 -15.49 6.84 14.68
N ILE A 43 -16.02 5.62 14.45
CA ILE A 43 -16.86 4.90 15.41
C ILE A 43 -15.95 4.37 16.53
N PRO A 44 -16.13 4.81 17.79
CA PRO A 44 -15.37 4.27 18.91
C PRO A 44 -15.72 2.79 19.13
N GLY A 45 -14.70 1.98 19.41
CA GLY A 45 -14.92 0.58 19.81
C GLY A 45 -15.84 0.48 21.04
N GLY A 46 -16.78 -0.47 21.02
CA GLY A 46 -17.75 -0.69 22.11
C GLY A 46 -19.02 0.14 22.02
N ARG A 47 -19.22 0.92 20.95
CA ARG A 47 -20.49 1.59 20.64
C ARG A 47 -21.24 0.82 19.56
N GLU A 48 -22.56 0.69 19.72
CA GLU A 48 -23.43 0.19 18.64
C GLU A 48 -23.29 1.11 17.43
N TRP A 49 -22.80 0.55 16.32
CA TRP A 49 -22.46 1.32 15.13
C TRP A 49 -23.69 1.99 14.51
N ARG A 50 -24.87 1.34 14.61
CA ARG A 50 -26.15 1.88 14.11
C ARG A 50 -26.50 3.19 14.78
N ASP A 51 -26.48 3.19 16.12
CA ASP A 51 -26.81 4.38 16.91
C ASP A 51 -25.83 5.53 16.62
N TRP A 52 -24.57 5.22 16.31
CA TRP A 52 -23.60 6.24 15.91
C TRP A 52 -23.95 6.82 14.53
N ILE A 53 -24.27 5.97 13.55
CA ILE A 53 -24.65 6.41 12.20
C ILE A 53 -25.92 7.25 12.27
N ASP A 54 -26.95 6.79 12.97
CA ASP A 54 -28.20 7.54 13.15
C ASP A 54 -27.95 8.90 13.83
N GLU A 55 -27.09 8.95 14.85
CA GLU A 55 -26.69 10.21 15.49
C GLU A 55 -26.00 11.17 14.51
N LYS A 56 -25.06 10.67 13.70
CA LYS A 56 -24.29 11.52 12.76
C LYS A 56 -25.12 11.96 11.56
N ILE A 57 -25.91 11.06 10.99
CA ILE A 57 -26.85 11.38 9.91
C ILE A 57 -27.87 12.42 10.40
N GLY A 58 -28.38 12.30 11.64
CA GLY A 58 -29.29 13.29 12.22
C GLY A 58 -28.68 14.68 12.45
N LYS A 59 -27.34 14.81 12.44
CA LYS A 59 -26.59 16.06 12.54
C LYS A 59 -26.04 16.56 11.20
N THR A 60 -26.37 15.87 10.12
CA THR A 60 -25.82 16.13 8.79
C THR A 60 -26.78 16.96 7.98
N ASP A 61 -26.25 17.99 7.32
CA ASP A 61 -26.99 18.82 6.36
C ASP A 61 -26.82 18.34 4.92
N ILE A 62 -25.68 17.69 4.62
CA ILE A 62 -25.30 17.25 3.26
C ILE A 62 -24.76 15.81 3.33
N LEU A 63 -25.28 14.93 2.46
CA LEU A 63 -24.66 13.61 2.28
C LEU A 63 -23.79 13.62 1.02
N LEU A 64 -22.52 13.28 1.19
CA LEU A 64 -21.56 13.09 0.10
C LEU A 64 -21.29 11.59 -0.10
N PHE A 65 -21.68 11.06 -1.24
CA PHE A 65 -21.46 9.68 -1.63
C PHE A 65 -20.27 9.55 -2.59
N LEU A 66 -19.29 8.72 -2.23
CA LEU A 66 -18.10 8.47 -3.04
C LEU A 66 -18.25 7.12 -3.77
N TYR A 67 -18.49 7.16 -5.08
CA TYR A 67 -18.80 5.99 -5.91
C TYR A 67 -17.62 5.59 -6.80
N THR A 68 -16.87 4.57 -6.39
CA THR A 68 -15.54 4.27 -6.94
C THR A 68 -15.51 3.21 -8.04
N GLU A 69 -16.45 2.26 -8.02
CA GLU A 69 -16.49 1.12 -8.95
C GLU A 69 -17.92 0.52 -9.02
N GLU A 70 -18.38 0.15 -10.22
CA GLU A 70 -19.76 -0.32 -10.41
C GLU A 70 -19.97 -1.76 -9.91
N SER A 71 -18.96 -2.62 -10.06
CA SER A 71 -19.01 -4.05 -9.73
C SER A 71 -19.00 -4.39 -8.23
N PHE A 72 -19.08 -3.37 -7.40
CA PHE A 72 -18.88 -3.42 -5.96
C PHE A 72 -20.19 -3.53 -5.18
N ASP A 73 -20.14 -4.03 -3.95
CA ASP A 73 -21.31 -4.02 -3.05
C ASP A 73 -21.45 -2.65 -2.39
N TRP A 74 -22.59 -2.00 -2.66
CA TRP A 74 -22.93 -0.65 -2.21
C TRP A 74 -24.15 -0.64 -1.27
N MET A 75 -24.65 -1.81 -0.87
CA MET A 75 -25.86 -1.94 -0.05
C MET A 75 -25.79 -1.12 1.22
N TRP A 76 -24.60 -1.03 1.82
CA TRP A 76 -24.38 -0.22 3.01
C TRP A 76 -24.55 1.29 2.75
N CYS A 77 -23.90 1.81 1.72
CA CYS A 77 -24.03 3.21 1.35
C CYS A 77 -25.48 3.56 0.97
N PHE A 78 -26.20 2.62 0.34
CA PHE A 78 -27.62 2.81 0.02
C PHE A 78 -28.50 2.84 1.28
N TYR A 79 -28.16 2.05 2.30
CA TYR A 79 -28.82 2.15 3.60
C TYR A 79 -28.61 3.53 4.23
N GLU A 80 -27.38 4.06 4.23
CA GLU A 80 -27.07 5.41 4.75
C GLU A 80 -27.81 6.51 3.98
N ILE A 81 -27.85 6.41 2.64
CA ILE A 81 -28.63 7.31 1.77
C ILE A 81 -30.12 7.25 2.10
N GLY A 82 -30.66 6.05 2.36
CA GLY A 82 -32.05 5.85 2.76
C GLY A 82 -32.38 6.48 4.11
N LEU A 83 -31.48 6.33 5.10
CA LEU A 83 -31.62 6.96 6.41
C LEU A 83 -31.61 8.49 6.31
N PHE A 84 -30.71 9.05 5.51
CA PHE A 84 -30.62 10.50 5.31
C PHE A 84 -31.86 11.08 4.61
N ARG A 85 -32.48 10.34 3.68
CA ARG A 85 -33.71 10.76 2.99
C ARG A 85 -34.99 10.30 3.66
N HIS A 86 -35.07 10.45 4.98
CA HIS A 86 -36.22 10.02 5.76
C HIS A 86 -37.56 10.21 5.00
N PRO A 87 -38.36 9.16 4.72
CA PRO A 87 -39.45 9.22 3.74
C PRO A 87 -40.51 10.31 4.00
N SER A 88 -40.62 10.74 5.26
CA SER A 88 -41.55 11.77 5.72
C SER A 88 -41.00 13.21 5.61
N ASP A 89 -39.75 13.41 5.18
CA ASP A 89 -39.14 14.73 5.04
C ASP A 89 -39.60 15.39 3.71
N PRO A 90 -40.39 16.48 3.76
CA PRO A 90 -40.83 17.17 2.56
C PRO A 90 -39.70 17.91 1.82
N ASN A 91 -38.56 18.17 2.49
CA ASN A 91 -37.42 18.91 1.95
C ASN A 91 -36.11 18.17 2.26
N PRO A 92 -35.89 16.99 1.66
CA PRO A 92 -34.71 16.19 1.97
C PRO A 92 -33.43 16.97 1.64
N GLY A 93 -32.44 16.84 2.52
CA GLY A 93 -31.12 17.43 2.31
C GLY A 93 -30.46 17.00 0.99
N PRO A 94 -29.51 17.80 0.47
CA PRO A 94 -28.77 17.49 -0.74
C PRO A 94 -27.96 16.19 -0.60
N ILE A 95 -28.06 15.34 -1.62
CA ILE A 95 -27.17 14.20 -1.82
C ILE A 95 -26.29 14.52 -3.01
N ILE A 96 -24.99 14.49 -2.77
CA ILE A 96 -23.96 14.75 -3.77
C ILE A 96 -23.27 13.43 -4.06
N CYS A 97 -23.24 13.02 -5.31
CA CYS A 97 -22.48 11.85 -5.74
C CYS A 97 -21.23 12.31 -6.49
N ILE A 98 -20.07 11.80 -6.09
CA ILE A 98 -18.83 11.92 -6.88
C ILE A 98 -18.46 10.52 -7.34
N ARG A 99 -18.47 10.30 -8.66
CA ARG A 99 -18.18 9.00 -9.27
C ARG A 99 -16.83 8.97 -9.95
N ASN A 100 -16.20 7.80 -9.95
CA ASN A 100 -15.06 7.54 -10.82
C ASN A 100 -15.47 7.76 -12.30
N SER A 101 -14.65 8.45 -13.08
CA SER A 101 -14.96 8.79 -14.48
C SER A 101 -15.17 7.56 -15.38
N SER A 102 -14.71 6.37 -14.98
CA SER A 102 -14.95 5.13 -15.73
C SER A 102 -16.39 4.62 -15.63
N ILE A 103 -17.16 5.08 -14.64
CA ILE A 103 -18.52 4.60 -14.37
C ILE A 103 -19.49 5.41 -15.21
N THR A 104 -20.28 4.79 -16.07
CA THR A 104 -21.19 5.51 -16.99
C THR A 104 -22.59 5.76 -16.43
N SER A 105 -23.02 4.96 -15.45
CA SER A 105 -24.37 5.01 -14.88
C SER A 105 -24.33 5.03 -13.35
N LEU A 106 -25.22 5.81 -12.75
CA LEU A 106 -25.43 5.76 -11.30
C LEU A 106 -26.30 4.55 -10.95
N PRO A 107 -26.13 3.99 -9.73
CA PRO A 107 -26.94 2.88 -9.28
C PRO A 107 -28.40 3.32 -9.09
N SER A 108 -29.34 2.38 -9.19
CA SER A 108 -30.78 2.64 -9.20
C SER A 108 -31.30 3.63 -8.14
N PRO A 109 -30.87 3.57 -6.86
CA PRO A 109 -31.30 4.54 -5.84
C PRO A 109 -30.93 6.01 -6.16
N LEU A 110 -29.91 6.21 -7.00
CA LEU A 110 -29.33 7.50 -7.37
C LEU A 110 -29.47 7.85 -8.87
N GLU A 111 -30.17 7.06 -9.67
CA GLU A 111 -30.35 7.32 -11.13
C GLU A 111 -30.93 8.71 -11.43
N LYS A 112 -31.76 9.25 -10.53
CA LYS A 112 -32.41 10.56 -10.68
C LYS A 112 -31.52 11.76 -10.34
N TYR A 113 -30.29 11.54 -9.87
CA TYR A 113 -29.39 12.60 -9.42
C TYR A 113 -28.33 12.88 -10.47
N GLN A 114 -27.85 14.12 -10.47
CA GLN A 114 -26.61 14.45 -11.16
C GLN A 114 -25.44 14.08 -10.25
N ALA A 115 -24.38 13.55 -10.85
CA ALA A 115 -23.13 13.27 -10.18
C ALA A 115 -22.02 14.11 -10.80
N TYR A 116 -21.06 14.48 -9.97
CA TYR A 116 -19.77 14.98 -10.41
C TYR A 116 -18.89 13.79 -10.76
N GLU A 117 -18.08 13.92 -11.79
CA GLU A 117 -17.02 12.96 -12.06
C GLU A 117 -15.77 13.30 -11.25
N ALA A 118 -14.94 12.30 -10.96
CA ALA A 118 -13.63 12.48 -10.35
C ALA A 118 -12.60 13.01 -11.37
N THR A 119 -12.96 14.10 -12.07
CA THR A 119 -12.11 14.87 -12.96
C THR A 119 -11.78 16.21 -12.33
N GLU A 120 -10.69 16.84 -12.78
CA GLU A 120 -10.29 18.14 -12.23
C GLU A 120 -11.38 19.21 -12.40
N ALA A 121 -12.07 19.22 -13.54
CA ALA A 121 -13.13 20.18 -13.82
C ALA A 121 -14.33 20.00 -12.88
N ASP A 122 -14.78 18.76 -12.71
CA ASP A 122 -15.98 18.46 -11.90
C ASP A 122 -15.70 18.57 -10.40
N VAL A 123 -14.52 18.18 -9.93
CA VAL A 123 -14.10 18.40 -8.53
C VAL A 123 -13.98 19.90 -8.23
N LYS A 124 -13.44 20.70 -9.14
CA LYS A 124 -13.45 22.17 -9.03
C LYS A 124 -14.88 22.71 -8.93
N GLN A 125 -15.76 22.23 -9.80
CA GLN A 125 -17.17 22.65 -9.81
C GLN A 125 -17.88 22.29 -8.52
N PHE A 126 -17.70 21.06 -8.02
CA PHE A 126 -18.23 20.61 -6.73
C PHE A 126 -17.76 21.51 -5.58
N LEU A 127 -16.45 21.77 -5.48
CA LEU A 127 -15.90 22.61 -4.42
C LEU A 127 -16.37 24.07 -4.53
N GLU A 128 -16.53 24.60 -5.74
CA GLU A 128 -17.12 25.93 -5.95
C GLU A 128 -18.59 25.96 -5.50
N ASP A 129 -19.39 24.99 -5.93
CA ASP A 129 -20.82 24.93 -5.62
C ASP A 129 -21.05 24.80 -4.11
N LEU A 130 -20.24 23.98 -3.44
CA LEU A 130 -20.29 23.80 -1.99
C LEU A 130 -19.73 25.01 -1.23
N LEU A 131 -18.49 25.42 -1.53
CA LEU A 131 -17.75 26.34 -0.66
C LEU A 131 -18.02 27.81 -0.98
N TYR A 132 -18.14 28.15 -2.26
CA TYR A 132 -18.21 29.54 -2.72
C TYR A 132 -19.63 29.99 -3.05
N LYS A 133 -20.40 29.18 -3.79
CA LYS A 133 -21.79 29.53 -4.17
C LYS A 133 -22.79 29.25 -3.07
N GLY A 134 -22.52 28.26 -2.22
CA GLY A 134 -23.46 27.81 -1.19
C GLY A 134 -24.68 27.11 -1.78
N THR A 135 -24.53 26.44 -2.93
CA THR A 135 -25.61 25.75 -3.65
C THR A 135 -26.32 24.72 -2.76
N PHE A 136 -25.57 24.09 -1.85
CA PHE A 136 -26.04 23.05 -0.93
C PHE A 136 -26.36 23.57 0.48
N THR A 137 -26.21 24.87 0.71
CA THR A 137 -26.33 25.52 2.03
C THR A 137 -27.27 26.73 1.98
N ASN A 138 -28.28 26.68 1.10
CA ASN A 138 -29.27 27.76 0.91
C ASN A 138 -28.64 29.14 0.63
N GLY A 139 -27.50 29.15 -0.08
CA GLY A 139 -26.77 30.37 -0.44
C GLY A 139 -25.78 30.87 0.62
N ASP A 140 -25.63 30.21 1.79
CA ASP A 140 -24.54 30.57 2.70
C ASP A 140 -23.20 30.13 2.14
N ARG A 141 -22.30 31.10 1.96
CA ARG A 141 -20.95 30.84 1.46
C ARG A 141 -20.09 30.34 2.61
N ILE A 142 -19.63 29.11 2.49
CA ILE A 142 -18.80 28.46 3.51
C ILE A 142 -17.42 29.12 3.54
N ASN A 143 -16.81 29.31 2.38
CA ASN A 143 -15.53 29.97 2.23
C ASN A 143 -15.52 30.88 0.97
N PRO A 144 -15.86 32.17 1.12
CA PRO A 144 -15.85 33.14 0.02
C PRO A 144 -14.47 33.35 -0.63
N GLU A 145 -13.39 33.04 0.09
CA GLU A 145 -12.00 33.26 -0.34
C GLU A 145 -11.31 31.96 -0.76
N VAL A 146 -12.08 30.88 -0.99
CA VAL A 146 -11.53 29.54 -1.25
C VAL A 146 -10.51 29.52 -2.40
N PHE A 147 -10.72 30.32 -3.44
CA PHE A 147 -9.83 30.38 -4.61
C PHE A 147 -8.53 31.13 -4.37
N ALA A 148 -8.48 31.97 -3.33
CA ALA A 148 -7.26 32.67 -2.91
C ALA A 148 -6.41 31.81 -1.95
N ASN A 149 -6.89 30.62 -1.56
CA ASN A 149 -6.15 29.71 -0.69
C ASN A 149 -5.07 28.99 -1.50
N ASP A 150 -3.80 29.16 -1.11
CA ASP A 150 -2.65 28.52 -1.75
C ASP A 150 -2.77 26.99 -1.79
N ASN A 151 -3.54 26.40 -0.87
CA ASN A 151 -3.79 24.95 -0.82
C ASN A 151 -4.90 24.48 -1.77
N TYR A 152 -5.66 25.37 -2.42
CA TYR A 152 -6.82 24.97 -3.23
C TYR A 152 -6.42 24.05 -4.40
N ALA A 153 -5.38 24.43 -5.15
CA ALA A 153 -4.88 23.63 -6.26
C ALA A 153 -4.33 22.27 -5.79
N LEU A 154 -3.60 22.25 -4.68
CA LEU A 154 -3.06 21.02 -4.09
C LEU A 154 -4.17 20.11 -3.58
N ALA A 155 -5.18 20.68 -2.93
CA ALA A 155 -6.34 19.95 -2.42
C ALA A 155 -7.14 19.28 -3.55
N ILE A 156 -7.29 19.92 -4.72
CA ILE A 156 -7.90 19.29 -5.89
C ILE A 156 -7.06 18.10 -6.37
N GLN A 157 -5.74 18.29 -6.50
CA GLN A 157 -4.86 17.19 -6.92
C GLN A 157 -4.91 16.02 -5.94
N ASP A 158 -4.93 16.31 -4.63
CA ASP A 158 -5.06 15.30 -3.60
C ASP A 158 -6.42 14.59 -3.66
N PHE A 159 -7.50 15.33 -3.92
CA PHE A 159 -8.83 14.76 -4.13
C PHE A 159 -8.82 13.76 -5.29
N LEU A 160 -8.28 14.16 -6.43
CA LEU A 160 -8.21 13.34 -7.63
C LEU A 160 -7.28 12.14 -7.43
N ASN A 161 -6.14 12.33 -6.76
CA ASN A 161 -5.20 11.27 -6.42
C ASN A 161 -5.83 10.24 -5.49
N ALA A 162 -6.64 10.67 -4.52
CA ALA A 162 -7.37 9.78 -3.64
C ALA A 162 -8.46 8.98 -4.39
N PHE A 163 -9.04 9.54 -5.45
CA PHE A 163 -9.99 8.86 -6.33
C PHE A 163 -9.35 7.93 -7.35
N LYS A 164 -8.07 8.12 -7.67
CA LYS A 164 -7.33 7.12 -8.44
C LYS A 164 -7.42 5.85 -7.62
N PRO A 165 -7.93 4.73 -8.19
CA PRO A 165 -7.96 3.47 -7.47
C PRO A 165 -6.56 3.25 -6.91
N SER A 166 -6.46 2.80 -5.65
CA SER A 166 -5.22 2.38 -5.01
C SER A 166 -4.59 1.31 -5.88
N LYS A 167 -3.90 1.73 -6.94
CA LYS A 167 -3.27 0.91 -7.95
C LYS A 167 -1.98 0.39 -7.33
N ILE A 168 -2.04 -0.27 -6.17
CA ILE A 168 -1.28 -1.52 -6.13
C ILE A 168 -1.99 -2.34 -7.17
N GLU A 169 -1.52 -2.17 -8.41
CA GLU A 169 -2.23 -2.62 -9.57
C GLU A 169 -2.53 -4.08 -9.29
N LYS A 170 -3.77 -4.48 -9.52
CA LYS A 170 -4.10 -5.90 -9.53
C LYS A 170 -3.07 -6.70 -10.33
N LYS A 171 -2.26 -6.10 -11.23
CA LYS A 171 -1.07 -6.70 -11.89
C LYS A 171 0.06 -7.16 -10.93
N PHE A 172 0.41 -6.42 -9.88
CA PHE A 172 1.42 -6.87 -8.89
C PHE A 172 0.83 -7.88 -7.91
N TYR A 173 -0.51 -7.84 -7.75
CA TYR A 173 -1.28 -8.91 -7.12
C TYR A 173 -1.81 -9.96 -8.13
N ALA A 174 -1.47 -9.89 -9.43
CA ALA A 174 -2.03 -10.80 -10.46
C ALA A 174 -1.26 -12.10 -10.51
N LYS A 175 -0.33 -12.24 -9.59
CA LYS A 175 0.48 -13.42 -9.33
C LYS A 175 0.37 -13.73 -7.85
N ARG A 176 -0.85 -13.67 -7.28
CA ARG A 176 -1.09 -13.87 -5.84
C ARG A 176 -2.05 -15.02 -5.63
N ALA A 177 -1.69 -15.93 -4.74
CA ALA A 177 -2.61 -16.92 -4.22
C ALA A 177 -2.97 -16.65 -2.76
N VAL A 178 -4.22 -16.94 -2.44
CA VAL A 178 -4.72 -17.04 -1.07
C VAL A 178 -4.87 -18.52 -0.77
N PHE A 179 -4.12 -19.03 0.18
CA PHE A 179 -4.37 -20.36 0.72
C PHE A 179 -5.28 -20.17 1.92
N ASP A 180 -6.55 -20.52 1.73
CA ASP A 180 -7.56 -20.54 2.77
C ASP A 180 -7.43 -21.87 3.51
N LEU A 181 -6.82 -21.79 4.69
CA LEU A 181 -6.53 -22.94 5.51
C LEU A 181 -7.81 -23.51 6.14
N GLY A 182 -8.88 -22.71 6.24
CA GLY A 182 -10.15 -23.16 6.80
C GLY A 182 -9.99 -23.73 8.22
N ASN A 183 -10.70 -24.83 8.51
CA ASN A 183 -10.54 -25.62 9.74
C ASN A 183 -9.24 -26.43 9.73
N PHE A 184 -8.10 -25.81 9.46
CA PHE A 184 -6.77 -26.43 9.43
C PHE A 184 -6.28 -26.90 10.81
N ASP A 185 -7.21 -27.08 11.75
CA ASP A 185 -6.96 -27.30 13.16
C ASP A 185 -8.14 -28.07 13.76
N GLN A 186 -7.94 -29.39 13.97
CA GLN A 186 -8.30 -30.15 15.17
C GLN A 186 -8.09 -31.67 14.93
N ASP A 187 -6.92 -32.18 15.34
CA ASP A 187 -6.70 -33.57 15.81
C ASP A 187 -6.78 -34.76 14.83
N THR A 188 -6.81 -34.57 13.51
CA THR A 188 -6.89 -35.72 12.58
C THR A 188 -5.65 -35.90 11.71
N ASN A 189 -4.81 -36.88 12.08
CA ASN A 189 -3.72 -37.40 11.27
C ASN A 189 -4.20 -37.74 9.84
N ASP A 190 -3.55 -37.14 8.84
CA ASP A 190 -3.49 -37.51 7.41
C ASP A 190 -4.52 -36.95 6.40
N GLU A 191 -5.60 -36.23 6.78
CA GLU A 191 -6.56 -35.64 5.80
C GLU A 191 -6.49 -34.10 5.65
N GLU A 192 -5.59 -33.41 6.36
CA GLU A 192 -5.59 -31.95 6.52
C GLU A 192 -5.39 -31.17 5.20
N ASP A 193 -4.53 -31.66 4.30
CA ASP A 193 -4.21 -30.97 3.04
C ASP A 193 -5.37 -30.94 2.03
N ASN A 194 -6.34 -31.85 2.16
CA ASN A 194 -7.48 -31.90 1.24
C ASN A 194 -8.50 -30.78 1.51
N THR A 195 -8.43 -30.15 2.67
CA THR A 195 -9.37 -29.10 3.09
C THR A 195 -8.93 -27.70 2.67
N VAL A 196 -7.61 -27.51 2.46
CA VAL A 196 -7.05 -26.22 2.08
C VAL A 196 -7.43 -25.87 0.66
N THR A 197 -8.07 -24.73 0.49
CA THR A 197 -8.44 -24.20 -0.82
C THR A 197 -7.50 -23.08 -1.23
N VAL A 198 -7.06 -23.11 -2.47
CA VAL A 198 -6.19 -22.10 -3.06
C VAL A 198 -7.03 -21.26 -4.00
N VAL A 199 -7.21 -19.99 -3.64
CA VAL A 199 -8.00 -19.03 -4.41
C VAL A 199 -7.06 -18.02 -5.05
N SER A 200 -7.25 -17.78 -6.34
CA SER A 200 -6.42 -16.82 -7.06
C SER A 200 -7.14 -16.25 -8.29
N ASP A 201 -6.51 -15.27 -8.94
CA ASP A 201 -7.02 -14.71 -10.19
C ASP A 201 -6.79 -15.69 -11.36
N PRO A 202 -7.54 -15.55 -12.48
CA PRO A 202 -7.45 -16.48 -13.60
C PRO A 202 -6.04 -16.61 -14.19
N TYR A 203 -5.23 -15.54 -14.20
CA TYR A 203 -3.87 -15.62 -14.75
C TYR A 203 -2.98 -16.48 -13.85
N THR A 204 -2.94 -16.23 -12.55
CA THR A 204 -2.18 -17.09 -11.62
C THR A 204 -2.65 -18.54 -11.69
N MET A 205 -3.97 -18.77 -11.72
CA MET A 205 -4.51 -20.11 -11.79
C MET A 205 -4.07 -20.84 -13.05
N GLU A 206 -4.24 -20.23 -14.22
CA GLU A 206 -4.00 -20.88 -15.51
C GLU A 206 -2.51 -20.94 -15.88
N GLU A 207 -1.77 -19.84 -15.69
CA GLU A 207 -0.39 -19.71 -16.15
C GLU A 207 0.61 -20.20 -15.11
N ILE A 208 0.36 -19.95 -13.82
CA ILE A 208 1.30 -20.31 -12.74
C ILE A 208 0.96 -21.67 -12.15
N PHE A 209 -0.31 -21.89 -11.79
CA PHE A 209 -0.75 -23.13 -11.14
C PHE A 209 -1.24 -24.21 -12.11
N LEU A 210 -1.33 -23.90 -13.41
CA LEU A 210 -1.82 -24.81 -14.45
C LEU A 210 -3.26 -25.32 -14.20
N SER A 211 -4.02 -24.65 -13.34
CA SER A 211 -5.35 -25.07 -12.88
C SER A 211 -6.42 -24.19 -13.51
N SER A 212 -7.52 -24.79 -13.95
CA SER A 212 -8.63 -24.02 -14.52
C SER A 212 -9.48 -23.37 -13.42
N GLY A 213 -10.06 -22.21 -13.74
CA GLY A 213 -10.97 -21.50 -12.85
C GLY A 213 -10.26 -20.57 -11.86
N LYS A 214 -10.93 -20.30 -10.72
CA LYS A 214 -10.46 -19.34 -9.69
C LYS A 214 -10.06 -20.00 -8.37
N ILE A 215 -10.34 -21.29 -8.23
CA ILE A 215 -10.18 -22.06 -6.99
C ILE A 215 -9.64 -23.44 -7.35
N THR A 216 -8.65 -23.92 -6.61
CA THR A 216 -8.16 -25.31 -6.66
C THR A 216 -7.94 -25.81 -5.24
N ARG A 217 -7.78 -27.12 -5.05
CA ARG A 217 -7.41 -27.68 -3.75
C ARG A 217 -5.90 -27.73 -3.64
N TRP A 218 -5.40 -27.57 -2.42
CA TRP A 218 -3.96 -27.71 -2.16
C TRP A 218 -3.43 -29.06 -2.64
N GLN A 219 -4.14 -30.16 -2.35
CA GLN A 219 -3.71 -31.49 -2.78
C GLN A 219 -3.61 -31.62 -4.31
N ASP A 220 -4.54 -31.03 -5.05
CA ASP A 220 -4.50 -31.04 -6.52
C ASP A 220 -3.28 -30.27 -7.05
N LEU A 221 -2.97 -29.14 -6.41
CA LEU A 221 -1.78 -28.34 -6.70
C LEU A 221 -0.50 -29.12 -6.37
N TYR A 222 -0.46 -29.76 -5.21
CA TYR A 222 0.66 -30.56 -4.73
C TYR A 222 0.98 -31.73 -5.67
N GLU A 223 -0.02 -32.55 -5.99
CA GLU A 223 0.15 -33.70 -6.88
C GLU A 223 0.61 -33.29 -8.28
N LYS A 224 0.17 -32.12 -8.76
CA LYS A 224 0.63 -31.56 -10.03
C LYS A 224 2.11 -31.21 -9.98
N PHE A 225 2.55 -30.37 -9.04
CA PHE A 225 3.96 -29.96 -8.96
C PHE A 225 4.87 -31.12 -8.56
N LYS A 226 4.36 -32.12 -7.83
CA LYS A 226 5.10 -33.34 -7.48
C LYS A 226 5.40 -34.21 -8.71
N LYS A 227 4.47 -34.31 -9.67
CA LYS A 227 4.70 -35.03 -10.94
C LYS A 227 5.84 -34.43 -11.76
N GLU A 228 6.12 -33.15 -11.57
CA GLU A 228 7.18 -32.41 -12.25
C GLU A 228 8.45 -32.26 -11.40
N ASP A 229 8.54 -32.91 -10.23
CA ASP A 229 9.65 -32.80 -9.26
C ASP A 229 9.87 -31.37 -8.74
N GLN A 230 8.79 -30.61 -8.59
CA GLN A 230 8.79 -29.19 -8.20
C GLN A 230 7.91 -28.90 -6.97
N ALA A 231 7.50 -29.91 -6.20
CA ALA A 231 6.63 -29.71 -5.03
C ALA A 231 7.31 -29.03 -3.83
N ALA A 232 8.63 -28.86 -3.87
CA ALA A 232 9.42 -28.37 -2.73
C ALA A 232 8.97 -26.99 -2.20
N TRP A 233 8.46 -26.11 -3.06
CA TRP A 233 7.95 -24.81 -2.63
C TRP A 233 6.63 -24.93 -1.86
N ILE A 234 5.79 -25.90 -2.20
CA ILE A 234 4.53 -26.18 -1.50
C ILE A 234 4.83 -26.81 -0.13
N ASP A 235 5.81 -27.72 -0.07
CA ASP A 235 6.27 -28.29 1.20
C ASP A 235 6.76 -27.18 2.16
N GLN A 236 7.44 -26.16 1.64
CA GLN A 236 7.87 -25.01 2.44
C GLN A 236 6.73 -24.11 2.89
N ILE A 237 5.64 -24.01 2.12
CA ILE A 237 4.43 -23.34 2.61
C ILE A 237 3.85 -24.13 3.80
N ARG A 238 3.79 -25.47 3.71
CA ARG A 238 3.31 -26.31 4.82
C ARG A 238 4.18 -26.12 6.07
N GLU A 239 5.50 -26.19 5.91
CA GLU A 239 6.45 -25.93 7.00
C GLU A 239 6.26 -24.54 7.61
N THR A 240 6.05 -23.53 6.77
CA THR A 240 5.77 -22.16 7.21
C THR A 240 4.49 -22.07 8.04
N ILE A 241 3.41 -22.76 7.64
CA ILE A 241 2.15 -22.80 8.41
C ILE A 241 2.38 -23.43 9.79
N GLU A 242 3.13 -24.52 9.85
CA GLU A 242 3.45 -25.18 11.12
C GLU A 242 4.33 -24.32 12.04
N ASN A 243 5.28 -23.58 11.48
CA ASN A 243 6.07 -22.61 12.24
C ASN A 243 5.21 -21.45 12.76
N ILE A 244 4.25 -20.97 11.96
CA ILE A 244 3.28 -19.95 12.40
C ILE A 244 2.47 -20.45 13.59
N LYS A 245 1.96 -21.69 13.54
CA LYS A 245 1.19 -22.30 14.64
C LYS A 245 1.98 -22.34 15.95
N LYS A 246 3.28 -22.63 15.85
CA LYS A 246 4.21 -22.70 17.00
C LYS A 246 4.65 -21.32 17.51
N GLY A 247 4.37 -20.25 16.76
CA GLY A 247 4.87 -18.91 17.05
C GLY A 247 6.35 -18.73 16.72
N ASP A 248 6.90 -19.62 15.90
CA ASP A 248 8.28 -19.56 15.43
C ASP A 248 8.45 -18.48 14.34
N ALA A 249 9.70 -18.10 14.09
CA ALA A 249 9.99 -17.19 13.00
C ALA A 249 9.64 -17.78 11.63
N ILE A 250 9.16 -16.91 10.75
CA ILE A 250 8.60 -17.30 9.46
C ILE A 250 9.60 -16.99 8.36
N GLY A 251 9.94 -17.98 7.55
CA GLY A 251 10.61 -17.76 6.27
C GLY A 251 9.64 -17.15 5.26
N TYR A 252 9.99 -16.01 4.68
CA TYR A 252 9.10 -15.31 3.73
C TYR A 252 9.35 -15.70 2.27
N VAL A 253 10.45 -16.38 1.95
CA VAL A 253 10.85 -16.71 0.58
C VAL A 253 10.97 -18.22 0.44
N MET A 254 10.31 -18.77 -0.59
CA MET A 254 10.27 -20.19 -0.87
C MET A 254 11.16 -20.54 -2.08
N LYS A 255 11.42 -21.83 -2.26
CA LYS A 255 12.19 -22.38 -3.38
C LYS A 255 11.51 -22.00 -4.69
N PRO A 256 12.30 -21.67 -5.72
CA PRO A 256 11.74 -21.36 -7.02
C PRO A 256 11.17 -22.61 -7.68
N PHE A 257 10.19 -22.42 -8.58
CA PHE A 257 9.64 -23.45 -9.44
C PHE A 257 9.46 -22.92 -10.86
N ILE A 258 9.13 -23.78 -11.82
CA ILE A 258 8.96 -23.46 -13.23
C ILE A 258 7.49 -23.66 -13.61
N SER A 259 6.86 -22.64 -14.20
CA SER A 259 5.49 -22.67 -14.70
C SER A 259 5.38 -23.26 -16.12
N ARG A 260 4.15 -23.30 -16.67
CA ARG A 260 3.85 -23.84 -18.01
C ARG A 260 4.71 -23.28 -19.12
N ASP A 261 4.89 -21.97 -19.08
CA ASP A 261 5.56 -21.17 -20.10
C ASP A 261 7.08 -21.16 -19.88
N HIS A 262 7.60 -22.11 -19.11
CA HIS A 262 8.99 -22.23 -18.70
C HIS A 262 9.53 -21.00 -17.96
N LYS A 263 8.64 -20.17 -17.40
CA LYS A 263 9.06 -19.08 -16.53
C LYS A 263 9.30 -19.62 -15.13
N LYS A 264 10.45 -19.26 -14.58
CA LYS A 264 10.77 -19.57 -13.20
C LYS A 264 10.10 -18.55 -12.28
N TYR A 265 9.60 -18.96 -11.13
CA TYR A 265 8.91 -18.12 -10.15
C TYR A 265 9.43 -18.39 -8.73
N ILE A 266 9.60 -17.33 -7.94
CA ILE A 266 9.88 -17.37 -6.50
C ILE A 266 8.58 -17.04 -5.75
N PRO A 267 8.01 -17.99 -4.99
CA PRO A 267 6.92 -17.67 -4.09
C PRO A 267 7.44 -16.88 -2.87
N VAL A 268 6.74 -15.82 -2.52
CA VAL A 268 7.02 -14.97 -1.36
C VAL A 268 5.77 -14.83 -0.51
N LEU A 269 5.83 -15.27 0.75
CA LEU A 269 4.78 -15.03 1.73
C LEU A 269 4.76 -13.53 2.08
N THR A 270 3.62 -12.89 1.85
CA THR A 270 3.46 -11.43 2.06
C THR A 270 2.60 -11.09 3.26
N ARG A 271 1.67 -11.99 3.62
CA ARG A 271 0.72 -11.75 4.71
C ARG A 271 0.18 -13.07 5.24
N VAL A 272 -0.10 -13.08 6.54
CA VAL A 272 -0.83 -14.14 7.25
C VAL A 272 -2.03 -13.49 7.94
N GLU A 273 -3.21 -14.08 7.79
CA GLU A 273 -4.38 -13.79 8.61
C GLU A 273 -4.52 -14.86 9.68
N GLN A 274 -4.69 -14.43 10.92
CA GLN A 274 -4.66 -15.28 12.10
C GLN A 274 -5.90 -15.02 12.96
N MET A 275 -6.39 -16.06 13.63
CA MET A 275 -7.40 -15.95 14.67
C MET A 275 -6.74 -16.08 16.04
N PRO A 276 -7.08 -15.23 17.03
CA PRO A 276 -6.62 -15.44 18.39
C PRO A 276 -7.24 -16.73 18.94
N SER A 277 -6.41 -17.63 19.47
CA SER A 277 -6.89 -18.80 20.22
C SER A 277 -7.49 -18.37 21.57
N GLU A 278 -8.33 -19.24 22.15
CA GLU A 278 -8.86 -19.05 23.51
C GLU A 278 -7.75 -19.02 24.58
N ASP A 279 -6.66 -19.76 24.36
CA ASP A 279 -5.52 -19.82 25.28
C ASP A 279 -4.54 -18.63 25.15
N ARG A 280 -4.74 -17.75 24.16
CA ARG A 280 -3.88 -16.60 23.78
C ARG A 280 -2.41 -16.93 23.48
N LYS A 281 -2.03 -18.21 23.48
CA LYS A 281 -0.65 -18.66 23.24
C LYS A 281 -0.49 -19.30 21.87
N THR A 282 -1.56 -19.93 21.38
CA THR A 282 -1.56 -20.61 20.10
C THR A 282 -2.08 -19.68 19.01
N ILE A 283 -1.35 -19.57 17.90
CA ILE A 283 -1.78 -18.75 16.76
C ILE A 283 -2.40 -19.69 15.75
N ILE A 284 -3.67 -19.47 15.38
CA ILE A 284 -4.34 -20.29 14.37
C ILE A 284 -4.31 -19.50 13.05
N PRO A 285 -3.46 -19.88 12.08
CA PRO A 285 -3.47 -19.23 10.77
C PRO A 285 -4.74 -19.63 10.02
N LEU A 286 -5.52 -18.64 9.59
CA LEU A 286 -6.73 -18.85 8.78
C LEU A 286 -6.42 -18.78 7.30
N LYS A 287 -5.61 -17.79 6.90
CA LYS A 287 -5.23 -17.58 5.50
C LYS A 287 -3.79 -17.15 5.41
N ILE A 288 -3.13 -17.59 4.34
CA ILE A 288 -1.83 -17.07 3.96
C ILE A 288 -1.86 -16.54 2.53
N TYR A 289 -1.07 -15.51 2.30
CA TYR A 289 -1.02 -14.78 1.05
C TYR A 289 0.37 -14.86 0.45
N VAL A 290 0.47 -15.48 -0.71
CA VAL A 290 1.73 -15.70 -1.41
C VAL A 290 1.70 -14.95 -2.72
N ILE A 291 2.77 -14.23 -3.05
CA ILE A 291 2.99 -13.65 -4.38
C ILE A 291 4.05 -14.44 -5.13
N PHE A 292 3.97 -14.50 -6.46
CA PHE A 292 4.90 -15.24 -7.32
C PHE A 292 5.71 -14.26 -8.18
N ILE A 293 6.99 -14.11 -7.84
CA ILE A 293 7.93 -13.19 -8.50
C ILE A 293 8.67 -13.95 -9.62
N PRO A 294 8.59 -13.56 -10.89
CA PRO A 294 9.31 -14.24 -11.97
C PRO A 294 10.85 -14.14 -11.81
N CYS A 295 11.58 -15.24 -12.00
CA CYS A 295 13.05 -15.29 -11.92
C CYS A 295 13.74 -15.04 -13.27
N SER A 296 13.04 -14.58 -14.31
CA SER A 296 13.71 -13.92 -15.44
C SER A 296 14.59 -12.74 -14.99
N ASP A 297 14.46 -12.35 -13.72
CA ASP A 297 15.13 -11.23 -13.06
C ASP A 297 16.14 -11.68 -11.95
N VAL A 298 16.44 -12.98 -11.78
CA VAL A 298 17.25 -13.50 -10.64
C VAL A 298 18.11 -14.74 -10.98
N GLU A 299 19.43 -14.69 -10.77
CA GLU A 299 20.38 -15.82 -10.93
C GLU A 299 20.33 -16.85 -9.77
N GLU A 300 20.80 -18.06 -10.04
CA GLU A 300 20.30 -19.35 -9.53
C GLU A 300 20.67 -19.82 -8.11
N ASN A 301 21.36 -19.03 -7.28
CA ASN A 301 21.89 -19.50 -5.99
C ASN A 301 21.39 -18.68 -4.80
N CYS A 302 20.37 -19.15 -4.07
CA CYS A 302 20.04 -18.60 -2.75
C CYS A 302 19.79 -19.76 -1.76
N ASP A 303 20.73 -19.98 -0.84
CA ASP A 303 20.57 -20.86 0.31
C ASP A 303 19.87 -20.12 1.47
N LEU A 304 18.94 -20.78 2.16
CA LEU A 304 18.03 -20.21 3.16
C LEU A 304 18.67 -20.14 4.57
N VAL A 305 18.31 -19.11 5.35
CA VAL A 305 18.79 -18.81 6.73
C VAL A 305 17.60 -18.72 7.71
N ASP A 306 17.82 -18.99 9.00
CA ASP A 306 16.85 -19.04 10.13
C ASP A 306 16.64 -17.65 10.82
N PHE A 307 15.42 -17.33 11.29
CA PHE A 307 14.93 -15.96 11.55
C PHE A 307 14.38 -15.61 12.95
N SER A 308 14.76 -16.30 14.02
CA SER A 308 14.17 -16.21 15.38
C SER A 308 14.25 -14.85 16.16
N TYR A 309 14.62 -13.71 15.56
CA TYR A 309 14.81 -12.43 16.29
C TYR A 309 14.40 -11.17 15.47
N ALA A 310 13.12 -11.00 15.12
CA ALA A 310 12.68 -10.05 14.07
C ALA A 310 11.92 -8.78 14.54
N SER A 311 12.26 -8.16 15.68
CA SER A 311 11.70 -6.84 16.04
C SER A 311 12.56 -5.66 15.61
N ASP A 312 13.84 -5.88 15.33
CA ASP A 312 14.73 -4.87 14.74
C ASP A 312 14.88 -5.13 13.23
N PRO A 313 14.46 -4.18 12.36
CA PRO A 313 14.66 -4.28 10.92
C PRO A 313 16.13 -4.55 10.53
N LYS A 314 17.09 -4.13 11.35
CA LYS A 314 18.51 -4.42 11.17
C LYS A 314 18.81 -5.92 11.22
N TYR A 315 18.19 -6.63 12.15
CA TYR A 315 18.40 -8.06 12.34
C TYR A 315 17.83 -8.88 11.16
N LEU A 316 16.74 -8.42 10.55
CA LEU A 316 16.22 -9.03 9.33
C LEU A 316 17.24 -8.98 8.18
N LEU A 317 17.96 -7.88 8.01
CA LEU A 317 18.98 -7.77 6.95
C LEU A 317 20.26 -8.57 7.22
N GLU A 318 20.71 -8.64 8.48
CA GLU A 318 21.88 -9.44 8.86
C GLU A 318 21.67 -10.94 8.61
N LEU A 319 20.42 -11.39 8.69
CA LEU A 319 20.00 -12.75 8.39
C LEU A 319 19.70 -12.99 6.90
N TRP A 320 19.43 -11.92 6.13
CA TRP A 320 19.24 -11.96 4.67
C TRP A 320 20.61 -12.06 3.98
N LYS A 321 21.14 -13.27 3.88
CA LYS A 321 22.19 -13.58 2.89
C LYS A 321 21.58 -13.67 1.49
N THR A 322 21.01 -12.57 1.01
CA THR A 322 20.60 -12.45 -0.39
C THR A 322 21.80 -12.05 -1.22
N ILE A 323 21.98 -12.67 -2.38
CA ILE A 323 22.98 -12.19 -3.36
C ILE A 323 22.66 -10.75 -3.78
N MET A 324 21.37 -10.37 -3.78
CA MET A 324 20.95 -9.03 -4.14
C MET A 324 21.38 -7.99 -3.11
N PRO A 325 22.00 -6.87 -3.53
CA PRO A 325 22.21 -5.73 -2.66
C PRO A 325 20.88 -5.24 -2.11
N THR A 326 20.77 -5.10 -0.78
CA THR A 326 19.53 -4.70 -0.10
C THR A 326 19.84 -3.72 1.02
N SER A 327 18.97 -2.73 1.19
CA SER A 327 19.03 -1.74 2.27
C SER A 327 17.66 -1.48 2.86
N ILE A 328 17.64 -1.13 4.14
CA ILE A 328 16.48 -0.53 4.81
C ILE A 328 16.78 0.95 4.99
N ILE A 329 15.94 1.80 4.40
CA ILE A 329 16.00 3.24 4.56
C ILE A 329 15.05 3.65 5.67
N ARG A 330 15.51 4.44 6.63
CA ARG A 330 14.70 5.01 7.70
C ARG A 330 14.44 6.49 7.43
N VAL A 331 13.19 6.87 7.62
CA VAL A 331 12.70 8.25 7.52
C VAL A 331 12.05 8.63 8.85
N ARG A 332 12.44 9.78 9.41
CA ARG A 332 11.87 10.29 10.67
C ARG A 332 10.92 11.45 10.41
N TRP A 333 9.75 11.39 11.07
CA TRP A 333 8.68 12.36 10.89
C TRP A 333 8.37 13.10 12.19
N LYS A 334 8.06 14.41 12.08
CA LYS A 334 7.50 15.21 13.18
C LYS A 334 6.00 14.97 13.37
N GLY A 335 5.33 14.44 12.35
CA GLY A 335 3.89 14.39 12.19
C GLY A 335 3.47 15.22 10.99
N LYS A 336 2.32 14.90 10.38
CA LYS A 336 1.88 15.61 9.18
C LYS A 336 1.45 17.04 9.51
N SER A 337 2.01 18.02 8.80
CA SER A 337 1.50 19.40 8.79
C SER A 337 0.17 19.52 8.04
N SER A 338 -0.10 18.61 7.10
CA SER A 338 -1.36 18.52 6.37
C SER A 338 -2.15 17.28 6.77
N PRO A 339 -3.49 17.35 6.92
CA PRO A 339 -4.31 16.17 7.21
C PRO A 339 -4.24 15.10 6.11
N ILE A 340 -3.78 15.48 4.91
CA ILE A 340 -3.86 14.65 3.72
C ILE A 340 -2.53 13.92 3.49
N ARG A 341 -1.41 14.63 3.55
CA ARG A 341 -0.12 14.11 3.10
C ARG A 341 1.07 14.67 3.84
N TYR A 342 2.20 13.98 3.74
CA TYR A 342 3.47 14.51 4.21
C TYR A 342 3.96 15.62 3.27
N SER A 343 4.70 16.57 3.82
CA SER A 343 5.53 17.52 3.08
C SER A 343 6.99 17.39 3.52
N ILE A 344 7.91 18.02 2.79
CA ILE A 344 9.33 18.04 3.16
C ILE A 344 9.55 18.67 4.55
N ASP A 345 8.67 19.58 4.98
CA ASP A 345 8.74 20.23 6.30
C ASP A 345 8.40 19.27 7.45
N ASP A 346 7.70 18.17 7.15
CA ASP A 346 7.35 17.14 8.12
C ASP A 346 8.52 16.20 8.44
N LEU A 347 9.58 16.22 7.62
CA LEU A 347 10.81 15.49 7.90
C LEU A 347 11.52 16.08 9.11
N VAL A 348 12.04 15.19 9.96
CA VAL A 348 12.98 15.57 11.04
C VAL A 348 14.37 15.76 10.44
N ASP A 349 14.76 14.89 9.52
CA ASP A 349 16.07 14.82 8.91
C ASP A 349 16.03 14.15 7.52
N THR A 350 17.18 14.14 6.84
CA THR A 350 17.36 13.43 5.57
C THR A 350 17.20 11.92 5.80
N PRO A 351 16.52 11.18 4.91
CA PRO A 351 16.49 9.72 4.96
C PRO A 351 17.89 9.09 5.01
N VAL A 352 18.04 8.06 5.84
CA VAL A 352 19.33 7.37 6.06
C VAL A 352 19.19 5.88 5.82
N ALA A 353 20.24 5.24 5.30
CA ALA A 353 20.36 3.79 5.35
C ALA A 353 20.49 3.39 6.83
N TYR A 354 19.50 2.66 7.32
CA TYR A 354 19.41 2.20 8.71
C TYR A 354 20.02 0.82 8.90
N ALA A 355 19.92 -0.01 7.87
CA ALA A 355 20.57 -1.31 7.81
C ALA A 355 20.83 -1.69 6.35
N ILE A 356 21.87 -2.49 6.11
CA ILE A 356 22.28 -2.96 4.79
C ILE A 356 22.75 -4.41 4.89
N ASN A 357 22.81 -5.12 3.77
CA ASN A 357 23.48 -6.43 3.70
C ASN A 357 24.89 -6.30 3.09
N PRO A 358 25.73 -7.36 3.15
CA PRO A 358 27.09 -7.31 2.59
C PRO A 358 27.14 -6.94 1.10
N SER A 359 26.25 -7.50 0.27
CA SER A 359 26.20 -7.16 -1.16
C SER A 359 25.90 -5.68 -1.42
N PHE A 360 25.15 -5.01 -0.53
CA PHE A 360 24.96 -3.55 -0.60
C PHE A 360 26.22 -2.80 -0.23
N ALA A 361 26.94 -3.21 0.81
CA ALA A 361 28.22 -2.59 1.13
C ALA A 361 29.21 -2.73 -0.03
N ASP A 362 29.29 -3.91 -0.64
CA ASP A 362 30.09 -4.18 -1.84
C ASP A 362 29.71 -3.24 -3.00
N LEU A 363 28.41 -2.94 -3.17
CA LEU A 363 27.88 -2.07 -4.24
C LEU A 363 28.36 -0.62 -4.11
N TYR A 364 28.58 -0.17 -2.87
CA TYR A 364 29.04 1.17 -2.56
C TYR A 364 30.51 1.23 -2.13
N ASN A 365 31.26 0.14 -2.37
CA ASN A 365 32.66 -0.03 -1.99
C ASN A 365 32.92 0.31 -0.50
N PHE A 366 32.02 -0.13 0.38
CA PHE A 366 32.04 0.12 1.81
C PHE A 366 32.60 -1.08 2.59
N ASN A 367 33.35 -0.83 3.67
CA ASN A 367 33.75 -1.90 4.60
C ASN A 367 32.57 -2.27 5.51
N TYR A 368 31.84 -3.34 5.17
CA TYR A 368 30.65 -3.80 5.91
C TYR A 368 30.86 -3.93 7.43
N GLN A 369 32.09 -4.20 7.90
CA GLN A 369 32.39 -4.35 9.33
C GLN A 369 32.18 -3.05 10.14
N GLU A 370 32.14 -1.89 9.49
CA GLU A 370 32.00 -0.59 10.14
C GLU A 370 30.74 0.15 9.65
N PHE A 371 29.60 -0.55 9.52
CA PHE A 371 28.35 0.12 9.13
C PHE A 371 28.09 1.35 10.03
N PRO A 372 27.98 2.57 9.45
CA PRO A 372 27.90 3.79 10.25
C PRO A 372 26.63 3.81 11.09
N ASP A 373 26.74 4.35 12.31
CA ASP A 373 25.58 4.54 13.17
C ASP A 373 24.56 5.46 12.46
N PRO A 374 23.34 4.99 12.15
CA PRO A 374 22.32 5.81 11.49
C PRO A 374 21.84 6.99 12.34
N ASP A 375 22.16 7.01 13.64
CA ASP A 375 21.91 8.11 14.57
C ASP A 375 23.20 8.89 14.95
N GLY A 376 24.35 8.53 14.38
CA GLY A 376 25.64 9.16 14.66
C GLY A 376 25.90 10.43 13.84
N ASP A 377 27.13 10.94 13.93
CA ASP A 377 27.53 12.20 13.28
C ASP A 377 27.68 12.09 11.74
N ASN A 378 27.80 10.87 11.21
CA ASN A 378 28.02 10.61 9.78
C ASN A 378 27.09 9.50 9.25
N PRO A 379 25.77 9.71 9.25
CA PRO A 379 24.84 8.69 8.78
C PRO A 379 24.95 8.52 7.26
N LEU A 380 24.69 7.30 6.77
CA LEU A 380 24.68 7.01 5.33
C LEU A 380 23.41 7.55 4.67
N THR A 381 23.46 8.80 4.23
CA THR A 381 22.44 9.43 3.38
C THR A 381 22.62 9.06 1.91
N ALA A 382 21.61 9.30 1.08
CA ALA A 382 21.71 9.13 -0.37
C ALA A 382 22.91 9.89 -0.98
N ASP A 383 23.11 11.14 -0.59
CA ASP A 383 24.24 11.96 -1.07
C ASP A 383 25.59 11.35 -0.68
N SER A 384 25.72 10.89 0.57
CA SER A 384 26.96 10.24 1.03
C SER A 384 27.26 8.95 0.28
N LEU A 385 26.22 8.14 -0.01
CA LEU A 385 26.34 6.90 -0.77
C LEU A 385 26.75 7.18 -2.23
N LEU A 386 26.12 8.14 -2.89
CA LEU A 386 26.45 8.51 -4.27
C LEU A 386 27.89 9.04 -4.39
N LYS A 387 28.35 9.80 -3.39
CA LYS A 387 29.73 10.28 -3.35
C LYS A 387 30.76 9.14 -3.24
N LEU A 388 30.44 8.04 -2.58
CA LEU A 388 31.35 6.88 -2.46
C LEU A 388 31.56 6.16 -3.80
N ILE A 389 30.56 6.23 -4.69
CA ILE A 389 30.61 5.54 -5.99
C ILE A 389 30.84 6.48 -7.17
N GLU A 390 31.10 7.76 -6.92
CA GLU A 390 31.18 8.80 -7.95
C GLU A 390 32.17 8.45 -9.06
N GLU A 391 33.36 7.93 -8.70
CA GLU A 391 34.38 7.51 -9.66
C GLU A 391 34.06 6.20 -10.40
N PHE A 392 33.10 5.42 -9.89
CA PHE A 392 32.67 4.14 -10.45
C PHE A 392 31.41 4.24 -11.29
N ILE A 393 30.72 5.38 -11.30
CA ILE A 393 29.52 5.59 -12.13
C ILE A 393 29.91 5.96 -13.57
N VAL A 394 29.15 5.45 -14.56
CA VAL A 394 29.29 5.84 -15.97
C VAL A 394 28.98 7.33 -16.15
N ASP A 395 29.70 8.01 -17.04
CA ASP A 395 29.49 9.44 -17.35
C ASP A 395 29.58 10.41 -16.14
N GLY A 396 30.07 9.96 -14.98
CA GLY A 396 30.36 10.77 -13.79
C GLY A 396 29.17 11.60 -13.28
N ASP A 397 29.43 12.86 -12.90
CA ASP A 397 28.49 13.79 -12.27
C ASP A 397 27.17 13.94 -13.04
N ALA A 398 27.22 13.93 -14.38
CA ALA A 398 26.05 14.10 -15.22
C ALA A 398 25.07 12.92 -15.07
N TYR A 399 25.57 11.71 -14.84
CA TYR A 399 24.74 10.53 -14.59
C TYR A 399 24.28 10.46 -13.14
N ILE A 400 25.13 10.87 -12.19
CA ILE A 400 24.76 11.01 -10.78
C ILE A 400 23.58 11.95 -10.62
N GLN A 401 23.59 13.09 -11.32
CA GLN A 401 22.45 14.02 -11.28
C GLN A 401 21.16 13.37 -11.77
N LYS A 402 21.21 12.51 -12.81
CA LYS A 402 20.03 11.75 -13.26
C LYS A 402 19.51 10.81 -12.17
N ILE A 403 20.42 10.15 -11.43
CA ILE A 403 20.04 9.29 -10.30
C ILE A 403 19.37 10.14 -9.22
N VAL A 404 19.95 11.29 -8.85
CA VAL A 404 19.40 12.21 -7.85
C VAL A 404 18.00 12.68 -8.25
N ASP A 405 17.82 13.11 -9.50
CA ASP A 405 16.53 13.58 -10.02
C ASP A 405 15.47 12.47 -10.00
N ASP A 406 15.85 11.24 -10.38
CA ASP A 406 14.96 10.07 -10.35
C ASP A 406 14.58 9.71 -8.89
N GLN A 407 15.54 9.68 -7.97
CA GLN A 407 15.28 9.41 -6.55
C GLN A 407 14.42 10.51 -5.90
N ALA A 408 14.58 11.77 -6.31
CA ALA A 408 13.73 12.88 -5.87
C ALA A 408 12.29 12.71 -6.39
N GLU A 409 12.09 12.35 -7.66
CA GLU A 409 10.76 12.05 -8.23
C GLU A 409 10.10 10.87 -7.49
N ILE A 410 10.84 9.78 -7.26
CA ILE A 410 10.33 8.59 -6.57
C ILE A 410 9.96 8.93 -5.13
N SER A 411 10.83 9.64 -4.41
CA SER A 411 10.58 10.04 -3.03
C SER A 411 9.36 10.94 -2.95
N GLN A 412 9.25 11.93 -3.85
CA GLN A 412 8.08 12.80 -3.98
C GLN A 412 6.79 11.98 -4.10
N ARG A 413 6.78 11.00 -5.00
CA ARG A 413 5.59 10.20 -5.30
C ARG A 413 5.24 9.21 -4.19
N ILE A 414 6.21 8.42 -3.73
CA ILE A 414 6.00 7.33 -2.77
C ILE A 414 5.78 7.87 -1.35
N ILE A 415 6.61 8.81 -0.95
CA ILE A 415 6.66 9.27 0.44
C ILE A 415 5.60 10.35 0.64
N PHE A 416 5.57 11.36 -0.22
CA PHE A 416 4.75 12.54 0.00
C PHE A 416 3.39 12.45 -0.68
N GLU A 417 3.29 11.94 -1.90
CA GLU A 417 1.99 11.86 -2.60
C GLU A 417 1.21 10.58 -2.30
N GLY A 418 1.83 9.59 -1.64
CA GLY A 418 1.22 8.27 -1.42
C GLY A 418 0.90 7.54 -2.73
N SER A 419 1.56 7.91 -3.83
CA SER A 419 1.40 7.32 -5.15
C SER A 419 2.51 6.31 -5.43
N ASN A 420 2.25 5.40 -6.38
CA ASN A 420 3.31 4.48 -6.81
C ASN A 420 4.29 5.19 -7.73
N ALA A 421 5.57 4.91 -7.53
CA ALA A 421 6.65 5.22 -8.45
C ALA A 421 7.62 4.06 -8.51
N PHE A 422 8.44 4.05 -9.55
CA PHE A 422 9.48 3.07 -9.78
C PHE A 422 10.72 3.82 -10.24
N ALA A 423 11.90 3.31 -9.87
CA ALA A 423 13.14 3.84 -10.39
C ALA A 423 13.20 3.64 -11.90
N LYS A 424 13.72 4.64 -12.59
CA LYS A 424 13.95 4.62 -14.03
C LYS A 424 15.45 4.68 -14.33
N VAL A 425 16.23 5.26 -13.43
CA VAL A 425 17.67 5.44 -13.62
C VAL A 425 18.40 4.42 -12.75
N PRO A 426 18.95 3.35 -13.34
CA PRO A 426 19.73 2.38 -12.59
C PRO A 426 21.11 2.97 -12.25
N LEU A 427 21.70 2.47 -11.15
CA LEU A 427 23.14 2.63 -10.89
C LEU A 427 23.90 1.86 -11.97
N LYS A 428 24.61 2.57 -12.85
CA LYS A 428 25.44 1.99 -13.90
C LYS A 428 26.90 2.17 -13.55
N PHE A 429 27.57 1.05 -13.31
CA PHE A 429 28.98 1.03 -12.97
C PHE A 429 29.85 0.92 -14.21
N ASN A 430 30.95 1.66 -14.23
CA ASN A 430 31.98 1.57 -15.25
C ASN A 430 32.89 0.34 -15.01
N ASP A 431 33.93 0.20 -15.80
CA ASP A 431 34.87 -0.92 -15.74
C ASP A 431 35.80 -0.87 -14.52
N LYS A 432 35.83 0.23 -13.78
CA LYS A 432 36.71 0.43 -12.60
C LYS A 432 36.09 -0.02 -11.29
N HIS A 433 34.79 -0.31 -11.23
CA HIS A 433 34.17 -0.77 -10.00
C HIS A 433 34.78 -2.13 -9.57
N PRO A 434 35.27 -2.27 -8.32
CA PRO A 434 36.10 -3.42 -7.93
C PRO A 434 35.38 -4.77 -7.99
N LEU A 435 34.10 -4.81 -7.62
CA LEU A 435 33.31 -6.06 -7.54
C LEU A 435 32.25 -6.23 -8.63
N TYR A 436 31.71 -5.13 -9.16
CA TYR A 436 30.62 -5.13 -10.14
C TYR A 436 30.95 -4.29 -11.40
N PRO A 437 32.06 -4.57 -12.10
CA PRO A 437 32.42 -3.81 -13.30
C PRO A 437 31.37 -3.99 -14.41
N ASN A 438 31.06 -2.90 -15.13
CA ASN A 438 30.11 -2.89 -16.26
C ASN A 438 28.71 -3.46 -15.93
N SER A 439 28.28 -3.30 -14.68
CA SER A 439 27.00 -3.81 -14.21
C SER A 439 25.99 -2.67 -14.04
N SER A 440 24.70 -3.03 -13.99
CA SER A 440 23.63 -2.08 -13.80
C SER A 440 22.60 -2.60 -12.80
N TYR A 441 22.26 -1.78 -11.81
CA TYR A 441 21.36 -2.12 -10.71
C TYR A 441 20.26 -1.09 -10.55
N LEU A 442 19.00 -1.53 -10.61
CA LEU A 442 17.84 -0.67 -10.42
C LEU A 442 17.33 -0.78 -8.98
N PRO A 443 17.29 0.32 -8.20
CA PRO A 443 16.73 0.29 -6.84
C PRO A 443 15.21 0.16 -6.88
N CYS A 444 14.70 -0.90 -6.27
CA CYS A 444 13.28 -1.24 -6.24
C CYS A 444 12.77 -1.25 -4.79
N LEU A 445 11.77 -0.42 -4.51
CA LEU A 445 11.07 -0.48 -3.22
C LEU A 445 10.21 -1.74 -3.15
N VAL A 446 10.47 -2.60 -2.18
CA VAL A 446 9.75 -3.87 -1.99
C VAL A 446 8.86 -3.87 -0.76
N SER A 447 9.13 -3.00 0.22
CA SER A 447 8.33 -2.92 1.44
C SER A 447 8.33 -1.53 2.07
N LYS A 448 7.27 -1.22 2.80
CA LYS A 448 7.13 -0.02 3.62
C LYS A 448 6.48 -0.41 4.94
N SER A 449 7.11 -0.04 6.05
CA SER A 449 6.56 -0.19 7.39
C SER A 449 6.58 1.14 8.11
N THR A 450 5.61 1.40 8.99
CA THR A 450 5.53 2.64 9.77
C THR A 450 5.28 2.31 11.23
N ILE A 451 6.11 2.87 12.11
CA ILE A 451 6.07 2.66 13.56
C ILE A 451 5.78 4.00 14.22
N GLY A 452 4.62 4.10 14.88
CA GLY A 452 4.14 5.30 15.56
C GLY A 452 2.81 5.82 15.01
N ASP A 453 2.35 6.95 15.55
CA ASP A 453 1.14 7.63 15.07
C ASP A 453 1.48 8.50 13.86
N ILE A 454 0.83 8.23 12.72
CA ILE A 454 1.04 8.98 11.47
C ILE A 454 0.70 10.47 11.58
N ASN A 455 -0.13 10.86 12.55
CA ASN A 455 -0.46 12.25 12.83
C ASN A 455 0.49 12.92 13.82
N GLY A 456 1.35 12.14 14.48
CA GLY A 456 2.38 12.61 15.41
C GLY A 456 3.78 12.18 14.96
N PRO A 457 4.79 12.25 15.84
CA PRO A 457 6.12 11.74 15.53
C PRO A 457 6.11 10.23 15.31
N HIS A 458 6.74 9.78 14.23
CA HIS A 458 6.82 8.35 13.88
C HIS A 458 8.00 8.09 12.94
N LEU A 459 8.25 6.81 12.68
CA LEU A 459 9.31 6.32 11.81
C LEU A 459 8.71 5.57 10.63
N THR A 460 9.24 5.80 9.44
CA THR A 460 8.95 4.96 8.26
C THR A 460 10.21 4.21 7.86
N TYR A 461 10.08 2.91 7.65
CA TYR A 461 11.13 2.04 7.12
C TYR A 461 10.76 1.60 5.71
N LEU A 462 11.70 1.74 4.77
CA LEU A 462 11.56 1.39 3.36
C LEU A 462 12.55 0.30 3.02
N GLY A 463 12.07 -0.88 2.64
CA GLY A 463 12.92 -1.96 2.15
C GLY A 463 13.21 -1.77 0.66
N VAL A 464 14.48 -1.63 0.30
CA VAL A 464 14.94 -1.39 -1.07
C VAL A 464 15.87 -2.52 -1.50
N VAL A 465 15.54 -3.14 -2.63
CA VAL A 465 16.34 -4.20 -3.28
C VAL A 465 16.90 -3.67 -4.58
N TYR A 466 18.18 -3.93 -4.85
CA TYR A 466 18.86 -3.49 -6.07
C TYR A 466 18.87 -4.63 -7.08
N VAL A 467 18.02 -4.52 -8.10
CA VAL A 467 17.82 -5.56 -9.11
C VAL A 467 18.83 -5.38 -10.24
N ARG A 468 19.68 -6.39 -10.46
CA ARG A 468 20.64 -6.41 -11.57
C ARG A 468 19.91 -6.64 -12.89
N GLY A 469 20.29 -5.93 -13.95
CA GLY A 469 19.73 -6.17 -15.29
C GLY A 469 20.35 -5.29 -16.37
N ASP A 470 20.04 -5.60 -17.63
CA ASP A 470 20.42 -4.79 -18.79
C ASP A 470 19.37 -3.72 -19.06
N TRP A 471 19.39 -2.68 -18.24
CA TRP A 471 18.42 -1.59 -18.29
C TRP A 471 18.74 -0.60 -19.42
N ALA A 472 17.82 -0.49 -20.39
CA ALA A 472 17.83 0.61 -21.34
C ALA A 472 17.49 1.92 -20.62
N VAL A 473 18.29 2.97 -20.84
CA VAL A 473 18.07 4.33 -20.31
C VAL A 473 17.25 5.13 -21.29
#